data_AF-A0A952BC49-F1
#
_entry.id   AF-A0A952BC49-F1
#
_cell.length_a   1.000
_cell.length_b   1.000
_cell.length_c   1.000
_cell.angle_alpha   90.00
_cell.angle_beta   90.00
_cell.angle_gamma   90.00
#
_symmetry.space_group_name_H-M   'P 1'
#
loop_
_entity.id
_entity.type
_entity.pdbx_description
1 polymer ?
#
loop_
_entity_poly.entity_id
_entity_poly.type
_entity_poly.pdbx_seq_one_letter_code
_entity_poly.pdbx_strand_id
1 'polypeptide(L)'
;MTRQYFTTDIARHIWDTKYRYRVGNVIHDRTVADTWQRIACALAGTERKDREHWEQHFCGVLEGFKFLPGGRIQAGAGTHHKVTLLNCFVMGIIEDSMDSIFDNLKEGALTMQQGGGVGYDFSTLRPYGTRARTTGSIASGPVSFMRIWDSMCATLLQHRA
;
A
#
# COMPACT_ATOMS: atom_id res chain seq x y z
N MET A 1 -23.72 -11.18 24.15
CA MET A 1 -22.46 -10.78 24.81
C MET A 1 -21.63 -9.99 23.81
N THR A 2 -21.46 -8.70 24.02
CA THR A 2 -20.60 -7.86 23.17
C THR A 2 -19.15 -8.30 23.36
N ARG A 3 -18.57 -8.97 22.36
CA ARG A 3 -17.19 -9.44 22.41
C ARG A 3 -16.30 -8.20 22.50
N GLN A 4 -15.59 -8.02 23.61
CA GLN A 4 -14.67 -6.89 23.75
C GLN A 4 -13.38 -7.21 22.97
N TYR A 5 -13.29 -6.69 21.74
CA TYR A 5 -12.15 -6.95 20.85
C TYR A 5 -10.86 -6.24 21.26
N PHE A 6 -10.96 -5.13 21.99
CA PHE A 6 -9.82 -4.27 22.30
C PHE A 6 -9.51 -4.28 23.79
N THR A 7 -8.25 -4.55 24.12
CA THR A 7 -7.69 -4.45 25.47
C THR A 7 -7.18 -3.05 25.81
N THR A 8 -6.95 -2.21 24.79
CA THR A 8 -6.44 -0.84 24.95
C THR A 8 -7.23 0.15 24.09
N ASP A 9 -7.30 1.40 24.54
CA ASP A 9 -8.00 2.45 23.80
C ASP A 9 -7.29 2.83 22.49
N ILE A 10 -5.95 2.73 22.47
CA ILE A 10 -5.17 3.00 21.26
C ILE A 10 -5.47 1.98 20.16
N ALA A 11 -5.64 0.70 20.48
CA ALA A 11 -6.00 -0.31 19.48
C ALA A 11 -7.39 -0.05 18.88
N ARG A 12 -8.36 0.35 19.73
CA ARG A 12 -9.69 0.76 19.27
C ARG A 12 -9.59 1.98 18.36
N HIS A 13 -8.83 2.98 18.75
CA HIS A 13 -8.63 4.21 17.97
C HIS A 13 -7.97 3.93 16.62
N ILE A 14 -6.93 3.08 16.56
CA ILE A 14 -6.27 2.71 15.32
C ILE A 14 -7.22 1.98 14.38
N TRP A 15 -7.97 0.98 14.87
CA TRP A 15 -8.97 0.31 14.03
C TRP A 15 -10.02 1.30 13.53
N ASP A 16 -10.54 2.14 14.42
CA ASP A 16 -11.58 3.09 14.10
C ASP A 16 -11.13 4.13 13.06
N THR A 17 -9.88 4.57 13.10
CA THR A 17 -9.37 5.60 12.19
C THR A 17 -8.75 5.05 10.91
N LYS A 18 -8.17 3.83 10.95
CA LYS A 18 -7.37 3.30 9.82
C LYS A 18 -7.99 2.12 9.08
N TYR A 19 -8.84 1.34 9.72
CA TYR A 19 -9.31 0.06 9.16
C TYR A 19 -10.83 -0.07 9.06
N ARG A 20 -11.57 0.69 9.89
CA ARG A 20 -13.03 0.66 9.90
C ARG A 20 -13.60 1.36 8.67
N TYR A 21 -14.26 0.59 7.81
CA TYR A 21 -14.78 1.10 6.55
C TYR A 21 -15.99 2.03 6.74
N ARG A 22 -15.92 3.21 6.11
CA ARG A 22 -16.96 4.24 6.09
C ARG A 22 -17.04 4.91 4.74
N VAL A 23 -18.24 5.37 4.38
CA VAL A 23 -18.49 6.21 3.21
C VAL A 23 -19.21 7.46 3.67
N GLY A 24 -18.52 8.59 3.67
CA GLY A 24 -19.01 9.82 4.31
C GLY A 24 -19.30 9.57 5.80
N ASN A 25 -20.54 9.84 6.23
CA ASN A 25 -20.97 9.61 7.61
C ASN A 25 -21.52 8.19 7.86
N VAL A 26 -21.58 7.34 6.83
CA VAL A 26 -22.14 5.99 6.94
C VAL A 26 -21.06 5.00 7.37
N ILE A 27 -21.30 4.33 8.50
CA ILE A 27 -20.43 3.28 9.03
C ILE A 27 -20.88 1.92 8.49
N HIS A 28 -20.02 1.29 7.68
CA HIS A 28 -20.27 -0.05 7.14
C HIS A 28 -19.76 -1.13 8.10
N ASP A 29 -18.53 -0.99 8.58
CA ASP A 29 -17.98 -1.90 9.58
C ASP A 29 -18.41 -1.44 10.99
N ARG A 30 -19.51 -1.96 11.52
CA ARG A 30 -19.99 -1.53 12.85
C ARG A 30 -19.11 -2.08 13.98
N THR A 31 -18.54 -3.26 13.77
CA THR A 31 -17.71 -4.03 14.68
C THR A 31 -16.49 -4.59 13.95
N VAL A 32 -15.51 -5.09 14.71
CA VAL A 32 -14.33 -5.78 14.13
C VAL A 32 -14.75 -7.04 13.36
N ALA A 33 -15.82 -7.73 13.79
CA ALA A 33 -16.35 -8.87 13.06
C ALA A 33 -16.88 -8.49 11.67
N ASP A 34 -17.49 -7.30 11.54
CA ASP A 34 -17.91 -6.81 10.22
C ASP A 34 -16.71 -6.56 9.30
N THR A 35 -15.61 -6.02 9.85
CA THR A 35 -14.34 -5.88 9.13
C THR A 35 -13.81 -7.25 8.67
N TRP A 36 -13.83 -8.27 9.53
CA TRP A 36 -13.39 -9.62 9.16
C TRP A 36 -14.29 -10.24 8.08
N GLN A 37 -15.61 -10.10 8.19
CA GLN A 37 -16.56 -10.58 7.20
C GLN A 37 -16.33 -9.92 5.84
N ARG A 38 -16.17 -8.59 5.82
CA ARG A 38 -15.87 -7.83 4.59
C ARG A 38 -14.61 -8.35 3.90
N ILE A 39 -13.53 -8.54 4.66
CA ILE A 39 -12.26 -9.05 4.12
C ILE A 39 -12.44 -10.48 3.61
N ALA A 40 -13.06 -11.36 4.39
CA ALA A 40 -13.26 -12.75 4.03
C ALA A 40 -14.09 -12.89 2.74
N CYS A 41 -15.20 -12.15 2.63
CA CYS A 41 -16.06 -12.12 1.45
C CYS A 41 -15.28 -11.61 0.22
N ALA A 42 -14.51 -10.53 0.36
CA ALA A 42 -13.71 -9.98 -0.72
C ALA A 42 -12.65 -10.97 -1.25
N LEU A 43 -11.95 -11.67 -0.34
CA LEU A 43 -10.95 -12.66 -0.71
C LEU A 43 -11.58 -13.90 -1.36
N ALA A 44 -12.66 -14.42 -0.78
CA ALA A 44 -13.40 -15.57 -1.32
C ALA A 44 -14.04 -15.27 -2.69
N GLY A 45 -14.33 -14.00 -3.01
CA GLY A 45 -14.84 -13.60 -4.31
C GLY A 45 -13.91 -13.95 -5.49
N THR A 46 -12.61 -14.14 -5.23
CA THR A 46 -11.64 -14.58 -6.24
C THR A 46 -11.70 -16.07 -6.55
N GLU A 47 -12.30 -16.87 -5.65
CA GLU A 47 -12.42 -18.31 -5.80
C GLU A 47 -13.42 -18.67 -6.91
N ARG A 48 -13.10 -19.69 -7.70
CA ARG A 48 -13.93 -20.13 -8.83
C ARG A 48 -15.06 -21.07 -8.40
N LYS A 49 -14.86 -21.81 -7.32
CA LYS A 49 -15.82 -22.77 -6.73
C LYS A 49 -15.78 -22.64 -5.22
N ASP A 50 -16.83 -23.12 -4.56
CA ASP A 50 -16.89 -23.24 -3.10
C ASP A 50 -16.64 -21.91 -2.37
N ARG A 51 -17.12 -20.80 -2.94
CA ARG A 51 -16.93 -19.45 -2.38
C ARG A 51 -17.42 -19.33 -0.95
N GLU A 52 -18.61 -19.86 -0.66
CA GLU A 52 -19.19 -19.84 0.69
C GLU A 52 -18.32 -20.61 1.69
N HIS A 53 -17.76 -21.76 1.27
CA HIS A 53 -16.83 -22.53 2.08
C HIS A 53 -15.57 -21.70 2.38
N TRP A 54 -14.94 -21.12 1.36
CA TRP A 54 -13.73 -20.31 1.56
C TRP A 54 -13.99 -19.05 2.37
N GLU A 55 -15.13 -18.38 2.19
CA GLU A 55 -15.52 -17.21 2.99
C GLU A 55 -15.61 -17.58 4.48
N GLN A 56 -16.26 -18.70 4.82
CA GLN A 56 -16.34 -19.20 6.19
C GLN A 56 -14.95 -19.51 6.76
N HIS A 57 -14.10 -20.19 5.99
CA HIS A 57 -12.75 -20.53 6.40
C HIS A 57 -11.86 -19.29 6.61
N PHE A 58 -11.91 -18.32 5.69
CA PHE A 58 -11.16 -17.07 5.82
C PHE A 58 -11.65 -16.25 7.02
N CYS A 59 -12.96 -16.13 7.22
CA CYS A 59 -13.50 -15.45 8.39
C CYS A 59 -13.05 -16.13 9.69
N GLY A 60 -13.12 -17.46 9.77
CA GLY A 60 -12.69 -18.22 10.95
C GLY A 60 -11.19 -18.09 11.30
N VAL A 61 -10.34 -17.81 10.31
CA VAL A 61 -8.90 -17.52 10.48
C VAL A 61 -8.65 -16.08 10.92
N LEU A 62 -9.49 -15.12 10.53
CA LEU A 62 -9.39 -13.73 10.99
C LEU A 62 -9.95 -13.55 12.41
N GLU A 63 -10.97 -14.34 12.76
CA GLU A 63 -11.65 -14.25 14.04
C GLU A 63 -10.74 -14.38 15.25
N GLY A 64 -10.92 -13.47 16.21
CA GLY A 64 -10.15 -13.46 17.45
C GLY A 64 -8.67 -13.12 17.24
N PHE A 65 -8.34 -12.48 16.11
CA PHE A 65 -6.97 -12.08 15.77
C PHE A 65 -6.00 -13.25 15.57
N LYS A 66 -6.48 -14.46 15.26
CA LYS A 66 -5.60 -15.62 14.98
C LYS A 66 -4.66 -15.33 13.79
N PHE A 67 -5.16 -14.58 12.81
CA PHE A 67 -4.39 -14.02 11.71
C PHE A 67 -4.80 -12.56 11.47
N LEU A 68 -3.81 -11.71 11.21
CA LEU A 68 -4.01 -10.32 10.86
C LEU A 68 -3.35 -10.03 9.51
N PRO A 69 -4.12 -9.78 8.45
CA PRO A 69 -3.56 -9.46 7.16
C PRO A 69 -2.91 -8.06 7.19
N GLY A 70 -2.08 -7.77 6.20
CA GLY A 70 -1.41 -6.48 6.09
C GLY A 70 -2.39 -5.31 6.06
N GLY A 71 -1.97 -4.14 6.54
CA GLY A 71 -2.84 -2.98 6.75
C GLY A 71 -3.62 -2.55 5.50
N ARG A 72 -3.02 -2.63 4.30
CA ARG A 72 -3.72 -2.32 3.03
C ARG A 72 -4.86 -3.28 2.73
N ILE A 73 -4.71 -4.56 3.05
CA ILE A 73 -5.79 -5.55 2.92
C ILE A 73 -6.93 -5.20 3.89
N GLN A 74 -6.59 -4.89 5.15
CA GLN A 74 -7.60 -4.53 6.16
C GLN A 74 -8.41 -3.29 5.77
N ALA A 75 -7.72 -2.24 5.31
CA ALA A 75 -8.34 -0.98 4.92
C ALA A 75 -9.06 -1.04 3.57
N GLY A 76 -8.59 -1.87 2.63
CA GLY A 76 -9.02 -1.81 1.23
C GLY A 76 -9.93 -2.95 0.76
N ALA A 77 -9.76 -4.18 1.26
CA ALA A 77 -10.46 -5.34 0.70
C ALA A 77 -11.98 -5.21 0.87
N GLY A 78 -12.75 -5.37 -0.21
CA GLY A 78 -14.21 -5.25 -0.16
C GLY A 78 -14.73 -3.82 0.04
N THR A 79 -13.89 -2.80 -0.12
CA THR A 79 -14.29 -1.39 -0.10
C THR A 79 -14.38 -0.82 -1.52
N HIS A 80 -14.94 0.38 -1.68
CA HIS A 80 -14.93 1.10 -2.95
C HIS A 80 -13.65 1.93 -3.18
N HIS A 81 -12.67 1.85 -2.27
CA HIS A 81 -11.42 2.60 -2.40
C HIS A 81 -10.58 2.06 -3.57
N LYS A 82 -10.16 2.96 -4.47
CA LYS A 82 -9.22 2.65 -5.55
C LYS A 82 -7.79 2.65 -5.02
N VAL A 83 -7.44 1.63 -4.25
CA VAL A 83 -6.13 1.44 -3.61
C VAL A 83 -5.59 0.05 -3.93
N THR A 84 -4.27 -0.12 -3.80
CA THR A 84 -3.68 -1.45 -3.85
C THR A 84 -3.88 -2.17 -2.52
N LEU A 85 -4.06 -3.50 -2.59
CA LEU A 85 -4.10 -4.37 -1.41
C LEU A 85 -2.69 -4.85 -0.98
N LEU A 86 -1.67 -4.61 -1.81
CA LEU A 86 -0.29 -4.97 -1.51
C LEU A 86 0.41 -3.81 -0.80
N ASN A 87 1.16 -4.11 0.27
CA ASN A 87 1.86 -3.07 1.02
C ASN A 87 3.21 -2.69 0.40
N CYS A 88 3.94 -3.67 -0.13
CA CYS A 88 5.36 -3.53 -0.46
C CYS A 88 5.60 -3.81 -1.94
N PHE A 89 6.34 -2.92 -2.58
CA PHE A 89 6.75 -2.99 -3.97
C PHE A 89 8.25 -2.77 -4.07
N VAL A 90 8.85 -3.35 -5.11
CA VAL A 90 10.22 -3.07 -5.53
C VAL A 90 10.13 -2.63 -6.98
N MET A 91 10.71 -1.46 -7.27
CA MET A 91 10.75 -0.94 -8.62
C MET A 91 11.63 -1.81 -9.52
N GLY A 92 11.33 -1.83 -10.82
CA GLY A 92 12.19 -2.45 -11.82
C GLY A 92 13.55 -1.77 -11.91
N ILE A 93 14.38 -2.25 -12.84
CA ILE A 93 15.70 -1.68 -13.10
C ILE A 93 15.54 -0.23 -13.58
N ILE A 94 16.24 0.69 -12.92
CA ILE A 94 16.37 2.07 -13.38
C ILE A 94 17.58 2.13 -14.29
N GLU A 95 17.39 2.23 -15.60
CA GLU A 95 18.52 2.36 -16.53
C GLU A 95 19.20 3.73 -16.35
N ASP A 96 20.49 3.82 -16.68
CA ASP A 96 21.29 5.05 -16.59
C ASP A 96 20.99 6.03 -17.74
N SER A 97 19.71 6.40 -17.85
CA SER A 97 19.13 7.31 -18.84
C SER A 97 18.04 8.18 -18.22
N MET A 98 17.86 9.40 -18.75
CA MET A 98 16.85 10.32 -18.21
C MET A 98 15.42 9.78 -18.37
N ASP A 99 15.14 9.13 -19.49
CA ASP A 99 13.83 8.53 -19.76
C ASP A 99 13.51 7.46 -18.71
N SER A 100 14.43 6.53 -18.46
CA SER A 100 14.20 5.48 -17.46
C SER A 100 14.09 6.03 -16.04
N ILE A 101 14.90 7.04 -15.68
CA ILE A 101 14.79 7.71 -14.38
C ILE A 101 13.39 8.30 -14.19
N PHE A 102 12.88 9.06 -15.15
CA PHE A 102 11.58 9.73 -14.99
C PHE A 102 10.38 8.79 -15.17
N ASP A 103 10.49 7.75 -15.99
CA ASP A 103 9.47 6.71 -16.08
C ASP A 103 9.34 5.95 -14.75
N ASN A 104 10.46 5.55 -14.13
CA ASN A 104 10.44 4.90 -12.82
C ASN A 104 9.96 5.85 -11.70
N LEU A 105 10.25 7.15 -11.78
CA LEU A 105 9.70 8.14 -10.86
C LEU A 105 8.17 8.20 -10.96
N LYS A 106 7.64 8.23 -12.19
CA LYS A 106 6.19 8.23 -12.46
C LYS A 106 5.52 6.96 -11.93
N GLU A 107 6.09 5.78 -12.19
CA GLU A 107 5.56 4.52 -11.67
C GLU A 107 5.59 4.48 -10.12
N GLY A 108 6.65 5.03 -9.52
CA GLY A 108 6.76 5.22 -8.08
C GLY A 108 5.63 6.10 -7.52
N ALA A 109 5.38 7.24 -8.17
CA ALA A 109 4.28 8.15 -7.82
C ALA A 109 2.91 7.47 -7.88
N LEU A 110 2.62 6.71 -8.96
CA LEU A 110 1.36 5.99 -9.13
C LEU A 110 1.18 4.89 -8.07
N THR A 111 2.25 4.16 -7.75
CA THR A 111 2.25 3.15 -6.68
C THR A 111 1.92 3.79 -5.33
N MET A 112 2.56 4.92 -5.01
CA MET A 112 2.30 5.65 -3.76
C MET A 112 0.90 6.26 -3.70
N GLN A 113 0.38 6.78 -4.82
CA GLN A 113 -0.98 7.28 -4.92
C GLN A 113 -2.01 6.21 -4.53
N GLN A 114 -1.76 4.95 -4.92
CA GLN A 114 -2.60 3.81 -4.57
C GLN A 114 -2.34 3.29 -3.15
N GLY A 115 -1.36 3.84 -2.43
CA GLY A 115 -0.99 3.48 -1.06
C GLY A 115 0.17 2.49 -0.94
N GLY A 116 0.77 2.04 -2.04
CA GLY A 116 1.93 1.16 -1.98
C GLY A 116 3.16 1.85 -1.41
N GLY A 117 3.92 1.16 -0.57
CA GLY A 117 5.30 1.53 -0.26
C GLY A 117 6.24 0.88 -1.28
N VAL A 118 7.20 1.64 -1.81
CA VAL A 118 8.04 1.18 -2.92
C VAL A 118 9.52 1.46 -2.63
N GLY A 119 10.35 0.44 -2.84
CA GLY A 119 11.81 0.52 -2.80
C GLY A 119 12.42 0.61 -4.20
N TYR A 120 13.61 1.21 -4.28
CA TYR A 120 14.30 1.50 -5.53
C TYR A 120 15.78 1.11 -5.41
N ASP A 121 16.35 0.60 -6.50
CA ASP A 121 17.80 0.40 -6.64
C ASP A 121 18.37 1.46 -7.59
N PHE A 122 19.20 2.37 -7.06
CA PHE A 122 19.85 3.44 -7.82
C PHE A 122 21.28 3.09 -8.24
N SER A 123 21.76 1.88 -7.96
CA SER A 123 23.16 1.47 -8.15
C SER A 123 23.59 1.44 -9.62
N THR A 124 22.61 1.39 -10.53
CA THR A 124 22.81 1.49 -11.97
C THR A 124 23.19 2.89 -12.44
N LEU A 125 22.85 3.93 -11.69
CA LEU A 125 23.11 5.32 -12.09
C LEU A 125 24.60 5.64 -11.95
N ARG A 126 25.15 6.30 -12.97
CA ARG A 126 26.56 6.67 -12.97
C ARG A 126 26.94 7.57 -11.78
N PRO A 127 28.14 7.41 -11.20
CA PRO A 127 28.59 8.25 -10.09
C PRO A 127 28.71 9.73 -10.47
N TYR A 128 28.69 10.59 -9.44
CA TYR A 128 29.04 12.00 -9.55
C TYR A 128 30.41 12.18 -10.22
N GLY A 129 30.55 13.20 -11.07
CA GLY A 129 31.81 13.48 -11.76
C GLY A 129 31.96 12.77 -13.12
N THR A 130 31.11 11.78 -13.41
CA THR A 130 31.13 11.08 -14.69
C THR A 130 30.71 12.01 -15.82
N ARG A 131 31.50 12.12 -16.89
CA ARG A 131 31.12 12.89 -18.09
C ARG A 131 29.98 12.18 -18.82
N ALA A 132 28.88 12.90 -19.01
CA ALA A 132 27.76 12.46 -19.83
C ALA A 132 28.18 12.46 -21.30
N ARG A 133 28.11 11.27 -21.94
CA ARG A 133 28.58 11.07 -23.32
C ARG A 133 27.90 12.01 -24.33
N THR A 134 26.61 12.27 -24.16
CA THR A 134 25.80 13.01 -25.14
C THR A 134 25.90 14.53 -24.98
N THR A 135 25.89 15.03 -23.75
CA THR A 135 25.83 16.47 -23.44
C THR A 135 27.18 17.06 -23.06
N GLY A 136 28.19 16.23 -22.79
CA GLY A 136 29.49 16.66 -22.24
C GLY A 136 29.42 17.19 -20.81
N SER A 137 28.24 17.22 -20.19
CA SER A 137 28.02 17.70 -18.83
C SER A 137 28.53 16.70 -17.79
N ILE A 138 28.76 17.19 -16.57
CA ILE A 138 29.17 16.34 -15.44
C ILE A 138 27.90 15.81 -14.77
N ALA A 139 27.82 14.49 -14.61
CA ALA A 139 26.72 13.83 -13.91
C ALA A 139 26.69 14.22 -12.43
N SER A 140 25.50 14.45 -11.90
CA SER A 140 25.25 14.79 -10.49
C SER A 140 25.25 13.59 -9.55
N GLY A 141 25.17 12.37 -10.08
CA GLY A 141 25.17 11.11 -9.33
C GLY A 141 23.82 10.72 -8.72
N PRO A 142 23.69 9.47 -8.23
CA PRO A 142 22.43 8.90 -7.76
C PRO A 142 21.77 9.68 -6.62
N VAL A 143 22.55 10.15 -5.64
CA VAL A 143 22.03 10.90 -4.47
C VAL A 143 21.32 12.20 -4.90
N SER A 144 21.77 12.83 -5.99
CA SER A 144 21.08 14.02 -6.52
C SER A 144 19.70 13.66 -7.06
N PHE A 145 19.55 12.53 -7.73
CA PHE A 145 18.25 12.05 -8.24
C PHE A 145 17.34 11.58 -7.10
N MET A 146 17.87 10.96 -6.04
CA MET A 146 17.09 10.56 -4.86
C MET A 146 16.34 11.74 -4.22
N ARG A 147 16.84 12.98 -4.34
CA ARG A 147 16.13 14.19 -3.86
C ARG A 147 14.83 14.46 -4.63
N ILE A 148 14.77 14.05 -5.90
CA ILE A 148 13.55 14.16 -6.72
C ILE A 148 12.49 13.19 -6.20
N TRP A 149 12.89 11.95 -5.88
CA TRP A 149 12.00 10.98 -5.23
C TRP A 149 11.54 11.45 -3.87
N ASP A 150 12.44 11.97 -3.04
CA ASP A 150 12.10 12.53 -1.73
C ASP A 150 11.06 13.66 -1.84
N SER A 151 11.26 14.59 -2.77
CA SER A 151 10.32 15.68 -3.04
C SER A 151 8.95 15.16 -3.52
N MET A 152 8.96 14.15 -4.39
CA MET A 152 7.75 13.46 -4.85
C MET A 152 7.00 12.81 -3.66
N CYS A 153 7.71 12.07 -2.80
CA CYS A 153 7.15 11.44 -1.60
C CYS A 153 6.55 12.48 -0.65
N ALA A 154 7.22 13.59 -0.41
CA ALA A 154 6.74 14.67 0.45
C ALA A 154 5.45 15.32 -0.09
N THR A 155 5.29 15.34 -1.42
CA THR A 155 4.10 15.88 -2.09
C THR A 155 2.95 14.88 -2.06
N LEU A 156 3.24 13.61 -2.33
CA LEU A 156 2.27 12.51 -2.34
C LEU A 156 2.07 11.96 -0.93
N LEU A 157 1.30 12.67 -0.12
CA LEU A 157 0.84 12.13 1.15
C LEU A 157 -0.04 10.90 0.87
N GLN A 158 0.39 9.73 1.34
CA GLN A 158 -0.50 8.56 1.41
C GLN A 158 -1.69 8.96 2.28
N HIS A 159 -2.88 8.99 1.67
CA HIS A 159 -4.15 9.43 2.25
C HIS A 159 -4.18 9.37 3.79
N ARG A 160 -4.30 10.54 4.41
CA ARG A 160 -4.86 10.63 5.77
C ARG A 160 -6.32 10.21 5.66
N ALA A 161 -6.57 8.91 5.81
CA ALA A 161 -7.83 8.42 6.38
C ALA A 161 -7.95 8.97 7.81
#